data_AF-A0A0W0W0L1-F1
#
_entry.id   AF-A0A0W0W0L1-F1
#
_cell.length_a   1.000
_cell.length_b   1.000
_cell.length_c   1.000
_cell.angle_alpha   90.00
_cell.angle_beta   90.00
_cell.angle_gamma   90.00
#
_symmetry.space_group_name_H-M   'P 1'
#
loop_
_entity.id
_entity.type
_entity.pdbx_description
1 polymer ?
#
loop_
_entity_poly.entity_id
_entity_poly.type
_entity_poly.pdbx_seq_one_letter_code
_entity_poly.pdbx_strand_id
1 'polypeptide(L)'
;MENNKSVKLTKSVVDKIKPEEGKDQVFYRDEQLKGFALRVTSAGVKSFVVETRIDNKVKRITLGKYGQITAEEARKQAKHLFGQIAKGDNLSLRER
;
A
#
# COMPACT_ATOMS: atom_id res chain seq x y z
N MET A 1 -12.90 -10.65 8.78
CA MET A 1 -13.05 -9.20 9.02
C MET A 1 -11.72 -8.52 8.72
N GLU A 2 -11.61 -7.85 7.57
CA GLU A 2 -10.42 -7.08 7.20
C GLU A 2 -10.34 -5.83 8.09
N ASN A 3 -9.40 -5.82 9.03
CA ASN A 3 -9.12 -4.65 9.86
C ASN A 3 -8.44 -3.59 8.99
N ASN A 4 -9.22 -2.66 8.47
CA ASN A 4 -8.74 -1.48 7.77
C ASN A 4 -8.54 -0.36 8.79
N LYS A 5 -7.30 -0.10 9.19
CA LYS A 5 -6.96 1.07 10.02
C LYS A 5 -6.58 2.24 9.11
N SER A 6 -7.20 3.40 9.28
CA SER A 6 -6.82 4.65 8.61
C SER A 6 -5.74 5.37 9.42
N VAL A 7 -4.59 5.66 8.80
CA VAL A 7 -3.50 6.41 9.43
C VAL A 7 -2.64 7.10 8.39
N LYS A 8 -2.09 8.28 8.70
CA LYS A 8 -1.05 8.90 7.87
C LYS A 8 0.24 8.05 7.87
N LEU A 9 0.54 7.37 6.75
CA LEU A 9 1.71 6.52 6.56
C LEU A 9 2.97 7.37 6.37
N THR A 10 3.48 7.90 7.48
CA THR A 10 4.81 8.53 7.55
C THR A 10 5.85 7.51 7.99
N LYS A 11 7.14 7.79 7.72
CA LYS A 11 8.26 6.93 8.15
C LYS A 11 8.14 6.58 9.64
N SER A 12 7.93 7.57 10.50
CA SER A 12 7.81 7.37 11.96
C SER A 12 6.61 6.52 12.38
N VAL A 13 5.49 6.63 11.67
CA VAL A 13 4.29 5.80 11.93
C VAL A 13 4.55 4.37 11.49
N VAL A 14 5.03 4.18 10.26
CA VAL A 14 5.32 2.85 9.70
C VAL A 14 6.34 2.10 10.56
N ASP A 15 7.33 2.81 11.10
CA ASP A 15 8.33 2.24 12.00
C ASP A 15 7.69 1.70 13.29
N LYS A 16 6.81 2.49 13.91
CA LYS A 16 6.08 2.13 15.13
C LYS A 16 5.00 1.07 14.95
N ILE A 17 4.50 0.85 13.74
CA ILE A 17 3.49 -0.18 13.47
C ILE A 17 4.09 -1.56 13.76
N LYS A 18 3.40 -2.32 14.61
CA LYS A 18 3.71 -3.71 14.93
C LYS A 18 2.67 -4.64 14.30
N PRO A 19 3.03 -5.92 14.01
CA PRO A 19 2.04 -6.92 13.63
C PRO A 19 0.98 -7.05 14.74
N GLU A 20 -0.28 -7.21 14.36
CA GLU A 20 -1.39 -7.41 15.30
C GLU A 20 -1.47 -8.90 15.66
N GLU A 21 -1.41 -9.21 16.96
CA GLU A 21 -1.48 -10.59 17.45
C GLU A 21 -2.85 -11.21 17.11
N GLY A 22 -2.85 -12.46 16.65
CA GLY A 22 -4.06 -13.17 16.25
C GLY A 22 -4.59 -12.82 14.85
N LYS A 23 -3.83 -12.09 14.02
CA LYS A 23 -4.18 -11.82 12.61
C LYS A 23 -3.04 -12.16 11.65
N ASP A 24 -3.37 -12.83 10.55
CA ASP A 24 -2.40 -13.18 9.50
C ASP A 24 -1.85 -11.94 8.77
N GLN A 25 -2.70 -10.95 8.51
CA GLN A 25 -2.29 -9.68 7.91
C GLN A 25 -3.25 -8.53 8.25
N VAL A 26 -2.70 -7.31 8.30
CA VAL A 26 -3.42 -6.06 8.55
C VAL A 26 -3.07 -5.04 7.47
N PHE A 27 -4.06 -4.27 7.01
CA PHE A 27 -3.87 -3.19 6.06
C PHE A 27 -4.10 -1.84 6.73
N TYR A 28 -3.07 -1.01 6.70
CA TYR A 28 -3.10 0.37 7.18
C TYR A 28 -3.27 1.30 5.99
N ARG A 29 -4.43 1.91 5.82
CA ARG A 29 -4.74 2.80 4.69
C ARG A 29 -4.27 4.22 4.98
N ASP A 30 -3.66 4.86 4.01
CA ASP A 30 -3.23 6.25 4.13
C ASP A 30 -4.42 7.22 4.08
N GLU A 31 -4.48 8.14 5.04
CA GLU A 31 -5.55 9.15 5.09
C GLU A 31 -5.39 10.25 4.03
N GLN A 32 -4.15 10.52 3.61
CA GLN A 32 -3.87 11.59 2.64
C GLN A 32 -3.86 11.09 1.19
N LEU A 33 -3.68 9.79 0.97
CA LEU A 33 -3.53 9.20 -0.35
C LEU A 33 -4.46 7.98 -0.46
N LYS A 34 -5.70 8.23 -0.90
CA LYS A 34 -6.71 7.17 -1.08
C LYS A 34 -6.17 6.08 -2.02
N GLY A 35 -6.36 4.83 -1.62
CA GLY A 35 -5.86 3.66 -2.35
C GLY A 35 -4.46 3.24 -1.95
N PHE A 36 -3.66 4.06 -1.26
CA PHE A 36 -2.36 3.62 -0.75
C PHE A 36 -2.47 3.07 0.65
N ALA A 37 -1.83 1.92 0.87
CA ALA A 37 -1.86 1.23 2.15
C ALA A 37 -0.53 0.53 2.45
N LEU A 38 -0.30 0.24 3.73
CA LEU A 38 0.75 -0.63 4.21
C LEU A 38 0.14 -1.96 4.64
N ARG A 39 0.54 -3.04 3.99
CA ARG A 39 0.28 -4.41 4.43
C ARG A 39 1.32 -4.82 5.46
N VAL A 40 0.86 -5.30 6.61
CA VAL A 40 1.72 -5.87 7.67
C VAL A 40 1.27 -7.29 7.94
N THR A 41 2.14 -8.26 7.74
CA THR A 41 1.84 -9.68 8.03
C THR A 41 2.11 -10.00 9.49
N SER A 42 1.57 -11.11 9.99
CA SER A 42 1.86 -11.66 11.33
C SER A 42 3.37 -11.83 11.58
N ALA A 43 4.12 -12.24 10.55
CA ALA A 43 5.58 -12.33 10.57
C ALA A 43 6.33 -10.98 10.68
N GLY A 44 5.61 -9.85 10.77
CA GLY A 44 6.19 -8.50 10.84
C GLY A 44 6.65 -7.93 9.50
N VAL A 45 6.36 -8.59 8.37
CA VAL A 45 6.73 -8.10 7.05
C VAL A 45 5.82 -6.93 6.68
N LYS A 46 6.42 -5.77 6.46
CA LYS A 46 5.75 -4.53 6.06
C LYS A 46 5.93 -4.32 4.56
N SER A 47 4.85 -4.16 3.80
CA SER A 47 4.88 -3.93 2.35
C SER A 47 3.91 -2.84 1.95
N PHE A 48 4.35 -1.92 1.11
CA PHE A 48 3.50 -0.88 0.55
C PHE A 48 2.70 -1.42 -0.63
N VAL A 49 1.40 -1.17 -0.61
CA VAL A 49 0.46 -1.61 -1.63
C VAL A 49 -0.42 -0.44 -2.08
N VAL A 50 -0.85 -0.49 -3.33
CA VAL A 50 -1.81 0.44 -3.92
C VAL A 50 -3.00 -0.38 -4.39
N GLU A 51 -4.17 -0.04 -3.88
CA GLU A 51 -5.46 -0.54 -4.29
C GLU A 51 -6.14 0.53 -5.16
N THR A 52 -6.45 0.17 -6.39
CA THR A 52 -7.02 1.08 -7.39
C THR A 52 -7.95 0.34 -8.33
N ARG A 53 -8.77 1.07 -9.08
CA ARG A 53 -9.65 0.49 -10.10
C ARG A 53 -9.06 0.74 -11.48
N ILE A 54 -8.87 -0.32 -12.25
CA ILE A 54 -8.39 -0.30 -13.63
C ILE A 54 -9.34 -1.20 -14.43
N ASP A 55 -9.90 -0.70 -15.52
CA ASP A 55 -10.87 -1.45 -16.36
C ASP A 55 -12.05 -2.04 -15.57
N ASN A 56 -12.66 -1.24 -14.67
CA ASN A 56 -13.73 -1.67 -13.75
C ASN A 56 -13.36 -2.80 -12.77
N LYS A 57 -12.10 -3.21 -12.70
CA LYS A 57 -11.61 -4.23 -11.77
C LYS A 57 -10.78 -3.59 -10.66
N VAL A 58 -11.01 -4.02 -9.43
CA VAL A 58 -10.14 -3.63 -8.31
C VAL A 58 -8.83 -4.42 -8.46
N LYS A 59 -7.72 -3.69 -8.61
CA LYS A 59 -6.37 -4.25 -8.65
C LYS A 59 -5.58 -3.79 -7.44
N ARG A 60 -4.76 -4.69 -6.90
CA ARG A 60 -3.87 -4.40 -5.78
C ARG A 60 -2.43 -4.62 -6.21
N ILE A 61 -1.69 -3.52 -6.31
CA ILE A 61 -0.31 -3.52 -6.76
C ILE A 61 0.61 -3.37 -5.56
N THR A 62 1.57 -4.28 -5.39
CA THR A 62 2.60 -4.14 -4.36
C THR A 62 3.75 -3.29 -4.91
N LEU A 63 4.04 -2.17 -4.26
CA LEU A 63 5.13 -1.27 -4.65
C LEU A 63 6.49 -1.76 -4.13
N GLY A 64 6.51 -2.37 -2.94
CA GLY A 64 7.74 -2.91 -2.37
C GLY A 64 7.67 -3.11 -0.85
N LYS A 65 8.70 -3.75 -0.31
CA LYS A 65 8.83 -3.99 1.14
C LYS A 65 9.42 -2.77 1.85
N TYR A 66 8.92 -2.44 3.02
CA TYR A 66 9.53 -1.45 3.90
C TYR A 66 10.93 -1.95 4.31
N GLY A 67 11.93 -1.09 4.14
CA GLY A 67 13.35 -1.44 4.28
C GLY A 67 14.07 -1.59 2.95
N GLN A 68 13.38 -2.01 1.88
CA GLN A 68 13.90 -1.92 0.51
C GLN A 68 13.54 -0.57 -0.13
N ILE A 69 12.32 -0.10 0.13
CA ILE A 69 11.88 1.25 -0.25
C ILE A 69 11.41 2.01 1.00
N THR A 70 11.60 3.32 0.98
CA THR A 70 11.12 4.20 2.05
C THR A 70 9.64 4.53 1.88
N ALA A 71 8.97 4.96 2.97
CA ALA A 71 7.57 5.39 2.89
C ALA A 71 7.37 6.56 1.91
N GLU A 72 8.35 7.46 1.81
CA GLU A 72 8.30 8.58 0.87
C GLU A 72 8.41 8.11 -0.59
N GLU A 73 9.34 7.18 -0.85
CA GLU A 73 9.53 6.61 -2.18
C GLU A 73 8.32 5.80 -2.63
N ALA A 74 7.76 4.98 -1.74
CA ALA A 74 6.51 4.28 -1.98
C ALA A 74 5.36 5.26 -2.29
N ARG A 75 5.29 6.40 -1.58
CA ARG A 75 4.28 7.43 -1.84
C ARG A 75 4.48 8.13 -3.18
N LYS A 76 5.72 8.40 -3.59
CA LYS A 76 6.05 8.93 -4.92
C LYS A 76 5.63 7.95 -6.01
N GLN A 77 5.96 6.67 -5.86
CA GLN A 77 5.54 5.62 -6.80
C GLN A 77 4.02 5.48 -6.87
N ALA A 78 3.32 5.50 -5.72
CA ALA A 78 1.86 5.47 -5.68
C ALA A 78 1.24 6.64 -6.46
N LYS A 79 1.73 7.88 -6.23
CA LYS A 79 1.27 9.07 -6.97
C LYS A 79 1.53 8.95 -8.46
N HIS A 80 2.71 8.48 -8.86
CA HIS A 80 3.05 8.28 -10.27
C HIS A 80 2.11 7.24 -10.92
N LEU A 81 1.82 6.16 -10.20
CA LEU A 81 0.92 5.11 -10.64
C LEU A 81 -0.53 5.61 -10.79
N PHE A 82 -1.04 6.38 -9.81
CA PHE A 82 -2.34 7.02 -9.94
C PHE A 82 -2.41 8.01 -11.11
N GLY A 83 -1.33 8.76 -11.35
CA GLY A 83 -1.24 9.66 -12.50
C GLY A 83 -1.33 8.92 -13.84
N GLN A 84 -0.67 7.76 -13.95
CA GLN A 84 -0.75 6.91 -15.15
C GLN A 84 -2.16 6.33 -15.35
N ILE A 85 -2.79 5.83 -14.28
CA ILE A 85 -4.18 5.32 -14.35
C ILE A 85 -5.15 6.43 -14.77
N ALA A 86 -5.00 7.63 -14.19
CA ALA A 86 -5.84 8.77 -14.53
C ALA A 86 -5.67 9.21 -16.00
N LYS A 87 -4.48 9.02 -16.58
CA LYS A 87 -4.21 9.27 -18.00
C LYS A 87 -4.74 8.17 -18.93
N GLY A 88 -5.23 7.05 -18.39
CA GLY A 88 -5.69 5.91 -19.18
C GLY A 88 -4.56 5.08 -19.77
N ASP A 89 -3.32 5.28 -19.32
CA ASP A 89 -2.20 4.40 -19.70
C ASP A 89 -2.47 3.01 -19.11
N ASN A 90 -2.57 2.00 -19.97
CA ASN A 90 -2.77 0.62 -19.56
C ASN A 90 -1.50 0.14 -18.84
N LEU A 91 -1.50 0.29 -17.52
CA LEU A 91 -0.45 -0.24 -16.66
C LEU A 91 -0.50 -1.77 -16.74
N SER A 92 0.40 -2.34 -17.53
CA SER A 92 0.76 -3.77 -17.52
C SER A 92 1.55 -4.12 -16.26
N LEU A 93 0.96 -3.84 -15.10
CA LEU A 93 1.50 -4.23 -13.81
C LEU A 93 1.16 -5.70 -13.59
N ARG A 94 2.21 -6.51 -13.70
CA ARG A 94 2.17 -7.96 -13.51
C ARG A 94 2.01 -8.25 -12.02
N GLU A 95 0.84 -8.72 -11.63
CA GLU A 95 0.58 -9.23 -10.28
C GLU A 95 1.48 -10.45 -10.07
N ARG A 96 2.32 -10.43 -9.02
CA ARG A 96 3.12 -11.57 -8.56
C ARG A 96 2.54 -12.13 -7.28
#